data_AF-A0AAW2XV49-F1
#
_entry.id   AF-A0AAW2XV49-F1
#
_cell.length_a   1.000
_cell.length_b   1.000
_cell.length_c   1.000
_cell.angle_alpha   90.00
_cell.angle_beta   90.00
_cell.angle_gamma   90.00
#
_symmetry.space_group_name_H-M   'P 1'
#
loop_
_entity.id
_entity.type
_entity.pdbx_description
1 polymer ?
#
loop_
_entity_poly.entity_id
_entity_poly.type
_entity_poly.pdbx_seq_one_letter_code
_entity_poly.pdbx_strand_id
1 'polypeptide(L)'
;MTDKEARIPICKSWIIPSIFSDDEDDTFQEEENHVMEVFEIEEEDWRQPLVDYLKYGKLPSDPRWQTDIRRRATRFIYYKGTLYRRSFEGIFLRCLSDDEKNQAMEEAHSGVCGAHQSGPKLHFRIKRMGYHWRTMVKDCIDYAKRCQACQFHANLIH
;
A
#
# COMPACT_ATOMS: atom_id res chain seq x y z
N MET A 1 -7.46 30.34 22.19
CA MET A 1 -6.47 30.26 21.10
C MET A 1 -5.13 30.64 21.68
N THR A 2 -4.29 29.65 21.96
CA THR A 2 -2.88 29.81 22.32
C THR A 2 -2.11 28.79 21.49
N ASP A 3 -1.32 29.30 20.55
CA ASP A 3 -0.50 28.53 19.64
C ASP A 3 0.68 27.92 20.42
N LYS A 4 0.91 26.62 20.29
CA LYS A 4 1.99 25.91 20.98
C LYS A 4 3.15 25.75 19.99
N GLU A 5 4.07 26.69 20.04
CA GLU A 5 5.31 26.65 19.27
C GLU A 5 6.17 25.46 19.75
N ALA A 6 6.25 24.40 18.94
CA ALA A 6 7.00 23.19 19.26
C ALA A 6 8.47 23.37 18.84
N ARG A 7 9.38 23.35 19.81
CA ARG A 7 10.84 23.38 19.57
C ARG A 7 11.36 21.96 19.40
N ILE A 8 11.70 21.57 18.17
CA ILE A 8 12.35 20.29 17.87
C ILE A 8 13.87 20.55 17.73
N PRO A 9 14.73 19.94 18.55
CA PRO A 9 16.18 20.12 18.44
C PRO A 9 16.72 19.29 17.27
N ILE A 10 17.32 19.95 16.28
CA ILE A 10 18.00 19.29 15.17
C ILE A 10 19.46 19.02 15.58
N CYS A 11 19.90 17.75 15.53
CA CYS A 11 21.27 17.33 15.79
C CYS A 11 22.21 17.79 14.66
N LYS A 12 23.21 18.63 14.99
CA LYS A 12 24.19 19.21 14.05
C LYS A 12 25.34 18.27 13.64
N SER A 13 25.16 16.95 13.69
CA SER A 13 26.28 15.99 13.61
C SER A 13 26.77 15.64 12.20
N TRP A 14 26.32 16.35 11.14
CA TRP A 14 26.77 16.09 9.76
C TRP A 14 27.02 17.38 8.98
N ILE A 15 27.67 18.36 9.59
CA ILE A 15 28.22 19.51 8.84
C ILE A 15 29.72 19.24 8.67
N ILE A 16 30.12 18.92 7.43
CA ILE A 16 31.53 18.82 7.07
C ILE A 16 32.05 20.26 6.92
N PRO A 17 33.07 20.71 7.68
CA PRO A 17 33.62 22.04 7.52
C PRO A 17 34.40 22.11 6.20
N SER A 18 33.96 22.93 5.26
CA SER A 18 34.80 23.29 4.11
C SER A 18 35.83 24.32 4.57
N ILE A 19 37.00 23.81 4.93
CA ILE A 19 38.23 24.57 5.10
C ILE A 19 38.63 25.07 3.71
N PHE A 20 38.44 26.35 3.39
CA PHE A 20 39.40 27.16 2.61
C PHE A 20 39.20 28.64 2.97
N SER A 21 40.35 29.29 3.09
CA SER A 21 40.66 30.54 3.79
C SER A 21 40.50 31.80 2.93
N ASP A 22 40.24 32.90 3.65
CA ASP A 22 40.64 34.29 3.41
C ASP A 22 40.31 34.93 2.05
N ASP A 23 39.30 35.80 2.03
CA ASP A 23 39.47 37.25 1.87
C ASP A 23 38.07 37.89 1.70
N GLU A 24 37.81 38.96 2.44
CA GLU A 24 36.56 39.72 2.38
C GLU A 24 36.40 40.38 1.00
N ASP A 25 35.37 39.97 0.25
CA ASP A 25 34.76 40.79 -0.79
C ASP A 25 33.25 40.54 -0.84
N ASP A 26 32.54 41.64 -1.06
CA ASP A 26 31.09 41.83 -1.02
C ASP A 26 30.38 40.96 -2.06
N THR A 27 29.71 39.90 -1.64
CA THR A 27 28.71 39.22 -2.46
C THR A 27 27.64 38.61 -1.57
N PHE A 28 26.40 39.08 -1.72
CA PHE A 28 25.21 38.49 -1.14
C PHE A 28 25.17 37.00 -1.46
N GLN A 29 25.46 36.15 -0.47
CA GLN A 29 25.29 34.72 -0.58
C GLN A 29 23.78 34.46 -0.56
N GLU A 30 23.21 34.25 -1.75
CA GLU A 30 21.90 33.60 -1.88
C GLU A 30 22.03 32.25 -1.19
N GLU A 31 21.40 32.09 -0.03
CA GLU A 31 21.22 30.79 0.60
C GLU A 31 20.50 29.91 -0.44
N GLU A 32 21.26 29.02 -1.09
CA GLU A 32 20.71 27.96 -1.92
C GLU A 32 19.79 27.13 -1.00
N ASN A 33 18.51 27.49 -1.00
CA ASN A 33 17.44 26.65 -0.49
C ASN A 33 17.55 25.34 -1.27
N HIS A 34 18.12 24.31 -0.66
CA HIS A 34 18.12 22.96 -1.19
C HIS A 34 16.67 22.52 -1.32
N VAL A 35 16.07 22.76 -2.49
CA VAL A 35 14.73 22.31 -2.82
C VAL A 35 14.81 20.80 -2.95
N MET A 36 14.49 20.11 -1.86
CA MET A 36 14.33 18.66 -1.86
C MET A 36 13.03 18.37 -2.60
N GLU A 37 13.15 18.04 -3.88
CA GLU A 37 12.04 17.60 -4.72
C GLU A 37 11.58 16.23 -4.22
N VAL A 38 10.51 16.23 -3.42
CA VAL A 38 9.83 15.01 -2.98
C VAL A 38 9.00 14.52 -4.14
N PHE A 39 9.56 13.62 -4.94
CA PHE A 39 8.77 12.87 -5.91
C PHE A 39 7.84 11.93 -5.13
N GLU A 40 6.54 12.14 -5.30
CA GLU A 40 5.54 11.15 -4.91
C GLU A 40 5.79 9.92 -5.79
N ILE A 41 6.40 8.87 -5.21
CA ILE A 41 6.53 7.59 -5.91
C ILE A 41 5.10 7.05 -5.99
N GLU A 42 4.48 7.17 -7.16
CA GLU A 42 3.19 6.52 -7.43
C GLU A 42 3.33 5.03 -7.02
N GLU A 43 2.59 4.62 -6.00
CA GLU A 43 2.60 3.23 -5.54
C GLU A 43 2.05 2.39 -6.70
N GLU A 44 2.95 1.71 -7.41
CA GLU A 44 2.60 1.02 -8.64
C GLU A 44 1.60 -0.10 -8.36
N ASP A 45 0.37 0.05 -8.88
CA ASP A 45 -0.70 -0.92 -8.68
C ASP A 45 -0.22 -2.31 -9.09
N TRP A 46 -0.18 -3.19 -8.09
CA TRP A 46 0.33 -4.54 -8.23
C TRP A 46 -0.34 -5.32 -9.38
N ARG A 47 -1.55 -4.96 -9.79
CA ARG A 47 -2.27 -5.64 -10.88
C ARG A 47 -1.66 -5.33 -12.23
N GLN A 48 -1.00 -4.19 -12.42
CA GLN A 48 -0.58 -3.69 -13.73
C GLN A 48 0.33 -4.66 -14.49
N PRO A 49 1.37 -5.25 -13.91
CA PRO A 49 2.21 -6.20 -14.65
C PRO A 49 1.45 -7.44 -15.15
N LEU A 50 0.38 -7.85 -14.44
CA LEU A 50 -0.48 -8.95 -14.87
C LEU A 50 -1.45 -8.51 -15.95
N VAL A 51 -2.04 -7.31 -15.82
CA VAL A 51 -2.94 -6.72 -16.82
C VAL A 51 -2.19 -6.51 -18.14
N ASP A 52 -1.00 -5.93 -18.10
CA ASP A 52 -0.19 -5.66 -19.28
C ASP A 52 0.20 -6.94 -20.03
N TYR A 53 0.57 -7.97 -19.28
CA TYR A 53 0.89 -9.26 -19.87
C TYR A 53 -0.35 -9.95 -20.45
N LEU A 54 -1.47 -10.00 -19.70
CA LEU A 54 -2.68 -10.71 -20.15
C LEU A 54 -3.43 -9.99 -21.27
N LYS A 55 -3.36 -8.66 -21.32
CA LYS A 55 -4.06 -7.84 -22.31
C LYS A 55 -3.22 -7.54 -23.54
N TYR A 56 -1.94 -7.20 -23.34
CA TYR A 56 -1.06 -6.71 -24.42
C TYR A 56 0.13 -7.63 -24.70
N GLY A 57 0.35 -8.69 -23.92
CA GLY A 57 1.53 -9.55 -24.04
C GLY A 57 2.84 -8.86 -23.62
N LYS A 58 2.76 -7.69 -22.97
CA LYS A 58 3.94 -6.91 -22.56
C LYS A 58 4.60 -7.55 -21.33
N LEU A 59 5.92 -7.59 -21.33
CA LEU A 59 6.73 -8.11 -20.24
C LEU A 59 7.94 -7.18 -19.98
N PRO A 60 8.43 -7.11 -18.73
CA PRO A 60 9.64 -6.35 -18.40
C PRO A 60 10.90 -6.94 -19.05
N SER A 61 11.96 -6.15 -19.15
CA SER A 61 13.24 -6.59 -19.71
C SER A 61 13.95 -7.65 -18.84
N ASP A 62 13.80 -7.59 -17.51
CA ASP A 62 14.46 -8.55 -16.60
C ASP A 62 13.89 -9.97 -16.75
N PRO A 63 14.69 -10.97 -17.18
CA PRO A 63 14.26 -12.36 -17.34
C PRO A 63 13.64 -12.98 -16.08
N ARG A 64 14.09 -12.58 -14.88
CA ARG A 64 13.54 -13.09 -13.61
C ARG A 64 12.09 -12.64 -13.44
N TRP A 65 11.83 -11.36 -13.71
CA TRP A 65 10.49 -10.77 -13.64
C TRP A 65 9.57 -11.34 -14.72
N GLN A 66 10.07 -11.55 -15.94
CA GLN A 66 9.29 -12.21 -17.00
C GLN A 66 8.80 -13.59 -16.55
N THR A 67 9.70 -14.40 -15.98
CA THR A 67 9.40 -15.75 -15.51
C THR A 67 8.37 -15.72 -14.38
N ASP A 68 8.52 -14.79 -13.42
CA ASP A 68 7.55 -14.64 -12.33
C ASP A 68 6.15 -14.26 -12.83
N ILE A 69 6.06 -13.25 -13.71
CA ILE A 69 4.79 -12.79 -14.27
C ILE A 69 4.10 -13.91 -15.03
N ARG A 70 4.82 -14.60 -15.93
CA ARG A 70 4.27 -15.74 -16.69
C ARG A 70 3.73 -16.83 -15.77
N ARG A 71 4.51 -17.22 -14.76
CA ARG A 71 4.11 -18.23 -13.77
C ARG A 71 2.84 -17.82 -13.03
N ARG A 72 2.78 -16.57 -12.56
CA ARG A 72 1.65 -16.06 -11.77
C ARG A 72 0.41 -15.90 -12.63
N ALA A 73 0.54 -15.40 -13.86
CA ALA A 73 -0.55 -15.10 -14.78
C ALA A 73 -1.44 -16.32 -15.09
N THR A 74 -0.91 -17.55 -15.01
CA THR A 74 -1.70 -18.79 -15.16
C THR A 74 -2.93 -18.87 -14.24
N ARG A 75 -2.87 -18.20 -13.09
CA ARG A 75 -3.94 -18.16 -12.07
C ARG A 75 -4.93 -17.03 -12.29
N PHE A 76 -4.73 -16.18 -13.30
CA PHE A 76 -5.54 -14.99 -13.54
C PHE A 76 -6.14 -14.99 -14.93
N ILE A 77 -7.21 -14.21 -15.09
CA ILE A 77 -7.77 -13.83 -16.39
C ILE A 77 -8.04 -12.34 -16.40
N TYR A 78 -7.91 -11.72 -17.57
CA TYR A 78 -8.35 -10.34 -17.79
C TYR A 78 -9.61 -10.36 -18.66
N TYR A 79 -10.71 -9.81 -18.16
CA TYR A 79 -12.00 -9.82 -18.86
C TYR A 79 -12.75 -8.51 -18.63
N LYS A 80 -13.24 -7.91 -19.72
CA LYS A 80 -14.04 -6.66 -19.71
C LYS A 80 -13.45 -5.55 -18.82
N GLY A 81 -12.14 -5.32 -18.90
CA GLY A 81 -11.49 -4.26 -18.14
C GLY A 81 -11.06 -4.64 -16.73
N THR A 82 -11.37 -5.85 -16.26
CA THR A 82 -11.13 -6.28 -14.88
C THR A 82 -10.24 -7.52 -14.81
N LEU A 83 -9.30 -7.52 -13.86
CA LEU A 83 -8.47 -8.68 -13.54
C LEU A 83 -9.20 -9.57 -12.54
N TYR A 84 -9.26 -10.88 -12.83
CA TYR A 84 -9.82 -11.88 -11.93
C TYR A 84 -8.80 -12.96 -11.60
N ARG A 85 -8.81 -13.45 -10.36
CA ARG A 85 -8.09 -14.64 -9.94
C ARG A 85 -9.00 -15.86 -9.97
N ARG A 86 -8.50 -16.98 -10.50
CA ARG A 86 -9.12 -18.30 -10.42
C ARG A 86 -8.98 -18.86 -9.00
N SER A 87 -10.11 -19.12 -8.34
CA SER A 87 -10.14 -19.87 -7.10
C SER A 87 -10.02 -21.38 -7.36
N PHE A 88 -9.67 -22.15 -6.34
CA PHE A 88 -9.64 -23.63 -6.45
C PHE A 88 -11.04 -24.19 -6.72
N GLU A 89 -12.05 -23.51 -6.19
CA GLU A 89 -13.48 -23.83 -6.35
C GLU A 89 -14.05 -23.42 -7.72
N GLY A 90 -13.20 -22.96 -8.65
CA GLY A 90 -13.61 -22.54 -10.01
C GLY A 90 -14.29 -21.18 -10.07
N ILE A 91 -14.34 -20.43 -8.96
CA ILE A 91 -14.95 -19.10 -8.89
C ILE A 91 -13.91 -18.04 -9.29
N PHE A 92 -14.34 -17.05 -10.07
CA PHE A 92 -13.52 -15.89 -10.41
C PHE A 92 -13.66 -14.80 -9.34
N LEU A 93 -12.55 -14.44 -8.72
CA LEU A 93 -12.48 -13.39 -7.71
C LEU A 93 -11.91 -12.12 -8.34
N ARG A 94 -12.63 -11.00 -8.26
CA ARG A 94 -12.21 -9.69 -8.75
C ARG A 94 -11.00 -9.19 -7.96
N CYS A 95 -9.95 -8.81 -8.67
CA CYS A 95 -8.73 -8.27 -8.07
C CYS A 95 -8.88 -6.77 -7.75
N LEU A 96 -8.68 -6.42 -6.49
CA LEU A 96 -8.82 -5.05 -5.98
C LEU A 96 -7.49 -4.30 -6.02
N SER A 97 -7.56 -2.99 -6.29
CA SER A 97 -6.46 -2.06 -5.99
C SER A 97 -6.27 -1.87 -4.48
N ASP A 98 -5.24 -1.12 -4.09
CA ASP A 98 -4.97 -0.81 -2.70
C ASP A 98 -6.03 0.13 -2.08
N ASP A 99 -6.67 1.00 -2.87
CA ASP A 99 -7.81 1.79 -2.41
C ASP A 99 -9.06 0.92 -2.25
N GLU A 100 -9.35 0.11 -3.27
CA GLU A 100 -10.53 -0.75 -3.27
C GLU A 100 -10.48 -1.80 -2.15
N LYS A 101 -9.29 -2.36 -1.83
CA LYS A 101 -9.16 -3.33 -0.73
C LYS A 101 -9.49 -2.70 0.62
N ASN A 102 -9.11 -1.44 0.85
CA ASN A 102 -9.37 -0.75 2.11
C ASN A 102 -10.87 -0.53 2.29
N GLN A 103 -11.56 -0.05 1.26
CA GLN A 103 -13.02 0.10 1.24
C GLN A 103 -13.73 -1.25 1.46
N ALA A 104 -13.26 -2.32 0.80
CA ALA A 104 -13.84 -3.64 0.96
C ALA A 104 -13.65 -4.20 2.40
N MET A 105 -12.51 -3.94 3.03
CA MET A 105 -12.27 -4.33 4.42
C MET A 105 -13.14 -3.53 5.39
N GLU A 106 -13.26 -2.23 5.20
CA GLU A 106 -14.10 -1.35 6.01
C GLU A 106 -15.57 -1.76 5.95
N GLU A 107 -16.13 -1.88 4.75
CA GLU A 107 -17.54 -2.25 4.59
C GLU A 107 -17.84 -3.65 5.17
N ALA A 108 -16.94 -4.62 4.94
CA ALA A 108 -17.13 -5.98 5.44
C ALA A 108 -16.94 -6.11 6.97
N HIS A 109 -16.16 -5.22 7.58
CA HIS A 109 -15.84 -5.26 9.00
C HIS A 109 -16.78 -4.39 9.83
N SER A 110 -16.91 -3.11 9.48
CA SER A 110 -17.60 -2.05 10.23
C SER A 110 -18.67 -1.29 9.43
N GLY A 111 -18.93 -1.68 8.18
CA GLY A 111 -20.02 -1.12 7.38
C GLY A 111 -21.42 -1.41 7.94
N VAL A 112 -22.47 -1.12 7.17
CA VAL A 112 -23.87 -1.25 7.63
C VAL A 112 -24.20 -2.69 8.05
N CYS A 113 -23.66 -3.67 7.31
CA CYS A 113 -23.77 -5.09 7.62
C CYS A 113 -22.49 -5.63 8.28
N GLY A 114 -21.62 -4.74 8.76
CA GLY A 114 -20.40 -5.06 9.48
C GLY A 114 -20.71 -5.82 10.77
N ALA A 115 -19.84 -6.76 11.12
CA ALA A 115 -20.03 -7.60 12.30
C ALA A 115 -18.76 -7.72 13.14
N HIS A 116 -17.81 -6.79 12.96
CA HIS A 116 -16.55 -6.71 13.71
C HIS A 116 -15.83 -8.06 13.82
N GLN A 117 -15.86 -8.82 12.72
CA GLN A 117 -15.36 -10.19 12.70
C GLN A 117 -13.84 -10.23 12.86
N SER A 118 -13.34 -11.34 13.43
CA SER A 118 -11.90 -11.59 13.51
C SER A 118 -11.25 -11.60 12.13
N GLY A 119 -9.96 -11.28 12.05
CA GLY A 119 -9.22 -11.22 10.79
C GLY A 119 -9.42 -12.41 9.84
N PRO A 120 -9.29 -13.67 10.31
CA PRO A 120 -9.57 -14.84 9.48
C PRO A 120 -11.01 -14.89 8.95
N LYS A 121 -12.00 -14.57 9.79
CA LYS A 121 -13.42 -14.53 9.38
C LYS A 121 -13.70 -13.39 8.40
N LEU A 122 -13.07 -12.23 8.58
CA LEU A 122 -13.13 -11.10 7.65
C LEU A 122 -12.57 -11.50 6.28
N HIS A 123 -11.40 -12.15 6.23
CA HIS A 123 -10.85 -12.69 4.98
C HIS A 123 -11.82 -13.65 4.28
N PHE A 124 -12.42 -14.60 5.01
CA PHE A 124 -13.39 -15.52 4.43
C PHE A 124 -14.62 -14.79 3.89
N ARG A 125 -15.14 -13.79 4.61
CA ARG A 125 -16.26 -12.97 4.18
C ARG A 125 -15.95 -12.24 2.87
N ILE A 126 -14.81 -11.57 2.78
CA ILE A 126 -14.42 -10.81 1.59
C ILE A 126 -14.14 -11.76 0.40
N LYS A 127 -13.54 -12.94 0.63
CA LYS A 127 -13.40 -13.97 -0.41
C LYS A 127 -14.78 -14.42 -0.94
N ARG A 128 -15.77 -14.60 -0.05
CA ARG A 128 -17.16 -14.94 -0.44
C ARG A 128 -17.89 -13.81 -1.16
N MET A 129 -17.53 -12.55 -0.91
CA MET A 129 -17.99 -11.40 -1.69
C MET A 129 -17.39 -11.35 -3.11
N GLY A 130 -16.46 -12.26 -3.42
CA GLY A 130 -15.87 -12.37 -4.75
C GLY A 130 -14.65 -11.49 -4.96
N TYR A 131 -13.94 -11.09 -3.91
CA TYR A 131 -12.77 -10.20 -4.00
C TYR A 131 -11.45 -10.90 -3.68
N HIS A 132 -10.36 -10.35 -4.23
CA HIS A 132 -9.00 -10.86 -4.02
C HIS A 132 -7.93 -9.76 -4.11
N TRP A 133 -6.88 -9.90 -3.31
CA TRP A 133 -5.57 -9.26 -3.49
C TRP A 133 -4.47 -10.11 -2.83
N ARG A 134 -3.20 -9.79 -3.05
CA ARG A 134 -2.07 -10.68 -2.71
C ARG A 134 -1.90 -10.90 -1.21
N THR A 135 -2.00 -9.84 -0.42
CA THR A 135 -1.76 -9.81 1.03
C THR A 135 -3.03 -9.93 1.85
N MET A 136 -4.15 -10.30 1.23
CA MET A 136 -5.51 -10.30 1.80
C MET A 136 -5.63 -10.92 3.18
N VAL A 137 -5.02 -12.07 3.43
CA VAL A 137 -5.08 -12.72 4.74
C VAL A 137 -4.41 -11.86 5.81
N LYS A 138 -3.20 -11.38 5.53
CA LYS A 138 -2.43 -10.53 6.44
C LYS A 138 -3.16 -9.21 6.69
N ASP A 139 -3.62 -8.56 5.62
CA ASP A 139 -4.29 -7.26 5.70
C ASP A 139 -5.57 -7.35 6.52
N CYS A 140 -6.38 -8.41 6.35
CA CYS A 140 -7.59 -8.62 7.15
C CYS A 140 -7.26 -8.83 8.64
N ILE A 141 -6.18 -9.55 8.95
CA ILE A 141 -5.72 -9.76 10.32
C ILE A 141 -5.26 -8.44 10.94
N ASP A 142 -4.42 -7.69 10.25
CA ASP A 142 -3.86 -6.44 10.73
C ASP A 142 -4.94 -5.34 10.82
N TYR A 143 -5.94 -5.37 9.94
CA TYR A 143 -7.10 -4.48 9.98
C TYR A 143 -7.95 -4.76 11.24
N ALA A 144 -8.37 -6.01 11.45
CA ALA A 144 -9.18 -6.37 12.61
C ALA A 144 -8.44 -6.13 13.94
N LYS A 145 -7.12 -6.35 13.98
CA LYS A 145 -6.27 -6.04 15.15
C LYS A 145 -6.22 -4.56 15.50
N ARG A 146 -6.32 -3.67 14.51
CA ARG A 146 -6.29 -2.21 14.69
C ARG A 146 -7.65 -1.61 15.05
N CYS A 147 -8.74 -2.38 14.94
CA CYS A 147 -10.08 -1.90 15.27
C CYS A 147 -10.23 -1.67 16.78
N GLN A 148 -10.41 -0.42 17.19
CA GLN A 148 -10.57 -0.04 18.61
C GLN A 148 -11.80 -0.69 19.26
N ALA A 149 -12.93 -0.75 18.55
CA ALA A 149 -14.12 -1.43 19.05
C ALA A 149 -13.83 -2.91 19.33
N CYS A 150 -13.15 -3.62 18.42
CA CYS A 150 -12.73 -4.99 18.66
C CYS A 150 -11.75 -5.11 19.83
N GLN A 151 -10.78 -4.19 19.96
CA GLN A 151 -9.80 -4.21 21.06
C GLN A 151 -10.48 -4.02 22.43
N PHE A 152 -11.47 -3.14 22.51
CA PHE A 152 -12.23 -2.90 23.74
C PHE A 152 -13.02 -4.14 24.16
N HIS A 153 -13.66 -4.81 23.21
CA HIS A 153 -14.49 -6.00 23.47
C HIS A 153 -13.70 -7.32 23.52
N ALA A 154 -12.42 -7.36 23.10
CA ALA A 154 -11.63 -8.59 23.03
C ALA A 154 -11.39 -9.25 24.40
N ASN A 155 -11.46 -8.48 25.49
CA ASN A 155 -11.26 -8.98 26.85
C ASN A 155 -12.54 -9.52 27.50
N LEU A 156 -13.69 -9.42 26.82
CA LEU A 156 -14.96 -9.97 27.29
C LEU A 156 -15.06 -11.41 26.81
N ILE A 157 -14.51 -12.33 27.61
CA ILE A 157 -14.78 -13.77 27.46
C ILE A 157 -16.24 -13.96 27.91
N HIS A 158 -17.11 -14.32 26.97
CA HIS A 158 -18.50 -14.72 27.23
C HIS A 158 -18.61 -16.22 27.47
#